data_AF-A0A3C0ARM7-F1
#
_entry.id   AF-A0A3C0ARM7-F1
#
_cell.length_a   1.000
_cell.length_b   1.000
_cell.length_c   1.000
_cell.angle_alpha   90.00
_cell.angle_beta   90.00
_cell.angle_gamma   90.00
#
_symmetry.space_group_name_H-M   'P 1'
#
loop_
_entity.id
_entity.type
_entity.pdbx_description
1 polymer ?
#
loop_
_entity_poly.entity_id
_entity_poly.type
_entity_poly.pdbx_seq_one_letter_code
_entity_poly.pdbx_strand_id
1 'polypeptide(L)'
;MEMNRIRFSIILMLGVFLVVGCGRSASPPKAAAPMSPEENALDIVTAIYKISAEVKKKVPQHWEDLETYAASLQDPARQNALDAIEKIKSLNYQVTWGIDGKLLQEQNAKANEYVIFESPDGHLKSTYGGVILKADPVEDKDEKKLDQSESDKEQTDAASAQ
;
A
#
# COMPACT_ATOMS: atom_id res chain seq x y z
N MET A 1 47.65 -44.47 -12.38
CA MET A 1 46.62 -43.94 -11.44
C MET A 1 47.11 -42.59 -10.92
N GLU A 2 47.25 -41.59 -11.79
CA GLU A 2 47.95 -40.33 -11.47
C GLU A 2 47.31 -39.06 -12.05
N MET A 3 46.16 -39.15 -12.73
CA MET A 3 45.52 -37.98 -13.35
C MET A 3 44.38 -37.38 -12.52
N ASN A 4 44.04 -37.99 -11.37
CA ASN A 4 42.99 -37.51 -10.45
C ASN A 4 43.52 -36.72 -9.25
N ARG A 5 44.84 -36.69 -9.01
CA ARG A 5 45.41 -35.95 -7.87
C ARG A 5 45.67 -34.47 -8.15
N ILE A 6 45.92 -34.08 -9.41
CA ILE A 6 46.24 -32.69 -9.76
C ILE A 6 44.99 -31.79 -9.79
N ARG A 7 43.81 -32.35 -10.07
CA ARG A 7 42.56 -31.57 -10.12
C ARG A 7 42.02 -31.16 -8.74
N PHE A 8 42.41 -31.85 -7.67
CA PHE A 8 41.95 -31.54 -6.31
C PHE A 8 42.70 -30.36 -5.66
N SER A 9 43.94 -30.08 -6.07
CA SER A 9 44.75 -29.02 -5.47
C SER A 9 44.37 -27.60 -5.92
N ILE A 10 43.63 -27.45 -7.02
CA ILE A 10 43.22 -26.13 -7.55
C ILE A 10 41.92 -25.64 -6.86
N ILE A 11 41.07 -26.56 -6.39
CA ILE A 11 39.78 -26.22 -5.76
C ILE A 11 39.96 -25.68 -4.33
N LEU A 12 41.05 -26.04 -3.64
CA LEU A 12 41.31 -25.61 -2.26
C LEU A 12 41.92 -24.20 -2.13
N MET A 13 42.46 -23.63 -3.21
CA MET A 13 43.14 -22.31 -3.19
C MET A 13 42.22 -21.10 -3.48
N LEU A 14 40.94 -21.32 -3.79
CA LEU A 14 39.96 -20.24 -4.01
C LEU A 14 39.06 -19.95 -2.80
N GLY A 15 39.23 -20.68 -1.69
CA GLY A 15 38.35 -20.61 -0.52
C GLY A 15 38.73 -19.62 0.58
N VAL A 16 39.81 -18.84 0.44
CA VAL A 16 40.40 -18.07 1.58
C VAL A 16 40.56 -16.58 1.30
N PHE A 17 39.70 -15.95 0.48
CA PHE A 17 39.78 -14.50 0.25
C PHE A 17 38.47 -13.70 0.46
N LEU A 18 37.45 -14.25 1.13
CA LEU A 18 36.21 -13.51 1.40
C LEU A 18 35.71 -13.60 2.85
N VAL A 19 36.59 -13.52 3.84
CA VAL A 19 36.19 -13.26 5.25
C VAL A 19 36.98 -12.09 5.84
N VAL A 20 37.13 -11.01 5.08
CA VAL A 20 37.45 -9.68 5.61
C VAL A 20 36.59 -8.66 4.86
N GLY A 21 35.27 -8.81 5.01
CA GLY A 21 34.28 -7.84 4.55
C GLY A 21 33.67 -7.17 5.77
N CYS A 22 34.06 -5.92 5.97
CA CYS A 22 33.70 -5.05 7.08
C CYS A 22 32.24 -5.18 7.52
N GLY A 23 32.05 -5.14 8.84
CA GLY A 23 30.77 -4.84 9.46
C GLY A 23 30.17 -3.57 8.89
N ARG A 24 29.20 -3.73 8.00
CA ARG A 24 27.99 -2.92 8.04
C ARG A 24 26.98 -3.78 8.77
N SER A 25 26.81 -3.48 10.06
CA SER A 25 25.57 -3.79 10.75
C SER A 25 24.48 -3.06 9.97
N ALA A 26 23.94 -3.70 8.94
CA ALA A 26 22.68 -3.27 8.37
C ALA A 26 21.73 -3.37 9.55
N SER A 27 21.23 -2.21 10.00
CA SER A 27 20.16 -2.16 10.99
C SER A 27 19.14 -3.23 10.60
N PRO A 28 18.66 -4.06 11.56
CA PRO A 28 17.65 -5.04 11.27
C PRO A 28 16.57 -4.36 10.42
N PRO A 29 16.15 -4.97 9.30
CA PRO A 29 15.09 -4.38 8.49
C PRO A 29 13.97 -4.02 9.46
N LYS A 30 13.65 -2.72 9.53
CA LYS A 30 12.65 -2.18 10.45
C LYS A 30 11.43 -3.08 10.28
N ALA A 31 11.09 -3.84 11.32
CA ALA A 31 10.01 -4.81 11.25
C ALA A 31 8.79 -4.06 10.72
N ALA A 32 8.27 -4.50 9.57
CA ALA A 32 7.07 -3.90 9.01
C ALA A 32 6.01 -3.92 10.11
N ALA A 33 5.39 -2.77 10.36
CA ALA A 33 4.31 -2.71 11.34
C ALA A 33 3.28 -3.79 11.00
N PRO A 34 2.75 -4.52 11.99
CA PRO A 34 1.72 -5.52 11.73
C PRO A 34 0.54 -4.84 11.02
N MET A 35 0.08 -5.47 9.94
CA MET A 35 -1.02 -4.97 9.12
C MET A 35 -2.31 -4.86 9.97
N SER A 36 -3.04 -3.77 9.82
CA SER A 36 -4.30 -3.59 10.54
C SER A 36 -5.37 -4.58 10.03
N PRO A 37 -6.41 -4.91 10.82
CA PRO A 37 -7.49 -5.77 10.36
C PRO A 37 -8.27 -5.24 9.15
N GLU A 38 -8.30 -3.92 8.95
CA GLU A 38 -8.90 -3.28 7.78
C GLU A 38 -7.99 -3.40 6.56
N GLU A 39 -6.69 -3.11 6.72
CA GLU A 39 -5.70 -3.27 5.66
C GLU A 39 -5.63 -4.71 5.16
N ASN A 40 -5.73 -5.69 6.06
CA ASN A 40 -5.76 -7.10 5.69
C ASN A 40 -7.02 -7.47 4.91
N ALA A 41 -8.18 -6.95 5.30
CA ALA A 41 -9.40 -7.16 4.54
C ALA A 41 -9.30 -6.52 3.15
N LEU A 42 -8.74 -5.31 3.07
CA LEU A 42 -8.53 -4.59 1.82
C LEU A 42 -7.59 -5.34 0.88
N ASP A 43 -6.50 -5.92 1.41
CA ASP A 43 -5.56 -6.76 0.65
C ASP A 43 -6.25 -8.00 0.06
N ILE A 44 -7.03 -8.71 0.88
CA ILE A 44 -7.77 -9.91 0.45
C ILE A 44 -8.77 -9.57 -0.65
N VAL A 45 -9.59 -8.53 -0.46
CA VAL A 45 -10.62 -8.13 -1.44
C VAL A 45 -9.96 -7.67 -2.76
N THR A 46 -8.83 -6.96 -2.67
CA THR A 46 -8.01 -6.57 -3.83
C THR A 46 -7.50 -7.78 -4.60
N ALA A 47 -6.97 -8.78 -3.90
CA ALA A 47 -6.47 -10.00 -4.52
C ALA A 47 -7.61 -10.75 -5.25
N ILE A 48 -8.79 -10.85 -4.63
CA ILE A 48 -9.97 -11.48 -5.23
C ILE A 48 -10.41 -10.75 -6.50
N TYR A 49 -10.47 -9.41 -6.46
CA TYR A 49 -10.80 -8.59 -7.62
C TYR A 49 -9.84 -8.90 -8.78
N LYS A 50 -8.53 -8.85 -8.50
CA LYS A 50 -7.49 -9.06 -9.51
C LYS A 50 -7.50 -10.47 -10.08
N ILE A 51 -7.65 -11.50 -9.24
CA ILE A 51 -7.73 -12.89 -9.72
C ILE A 51 -8.98 -13.10 -10.59
N SER A 52 -10.11 -12.49 -10.23
CA SER A 52 -11.33 -12.53 -11.04
C SER A 52 -11.11 -11.90 -12.42
N ALA A 53 -10.51 -10.72 -12.47
CA ALA A 53 -10.20 -10.02 -13.72
C ALA A 53 -9.15 -10.77 -14.56
N GLU A 54 -8.02 -11.16 -13.97
CA GLU A 54 -6.86 -11.65 -14.72
C GLU A 54 -6.89 -13.14 -15.02
N VAL A 55 -7.28 -13.96 -14.04
CA VAL A 55 -7.22 -15.42 -14.13
C VAL A 55 -8.53 -15.99 -14.64
N LYS A 56 -9.65 -15.49 -14.12
CA LYS A 56 -10.98 -15.95 -14.54
C LYS A 56 -11.52 -15.22 -15.77
N LYS A 57 -10.85 -14.14 -16.21
CA LYS A 57 -11.28 -13.30 -17.35
C LYS A 57 -12.71 -12.79 -17.18
N LYS A 58 -13.13 -12.59 -15.92
CA LYS A 58 -14.43 -12.03 -15.55
C LYS A 58 -14.20 -10.82 -14.68
N VAL A 59 -14.17 -9.65 -15.32
CA VAL A 59 -13.93 -8.37 -14.66
C VAL A 59 -15.11 -8.07 -13.73
N PRO A 60 -14.89 -7.92 -12.41
CA PRO A 60 -15.96 -7.64 -11.46
C PRO A 60 -16.68 -6.31 -11.77
N GLN A 61 -18.00 -6.33 -11.74
CA GLN A 61 -18.85 -5.15 -11.96
C GLN A 61 -19.56 -4.67 -10.69
N HIS A 62 -19.68 -5.54 -9.69
CA HIS A 62 -20.38 -5.30 -8.44
C HIS A 62 -19.91 -6.31 -7.37
N TRP A 63 -20.39 -6.14 -6.14
CA TRP A 63 -19.97 -6.95 -4.99
C TRP A 63 -20.27 -8.44 -5.16
N GLU A 64 -21.42 -8.77 -5.73
CA GLU A 64 -21.89 -10.15 -5.89
C GLU A 64 -20.95 -10.96 -6.81
N ASP A 65 -20.21 -10.31 -7.72
CA ASP A 65 -19.18 -10.99 -8.51
C ASP A 65 -18.01 -11.47 -7.63
N LEU A 66 -17.57 -10.63 -6.68
CA LEU A 66 -16.51 -10.98 -5.74
C LEU A 66 -16.99 -12.03 -4.75
N GLU A 67 -18.23 -11.93 -4.26
CA GLU A 67 -18.85 -12.90 -3.36
C GLU A 67 -19.01 -14.26 -4.04
N THR A 68 -19.44 -14.28 -5.29
CA THR A 68 -19.55 -15.51 -6.11
C THR A 68 -18.18 -16.18 -6.25
N TYR A 69 -17.13 -15.39 -6.51
CA TYR A 69 -15.77 -15.91 -6.57
C TYR A 69 -15.31 -16.44 -5.21
N ALA A 70 -15.49 -15.67 -4.14
CA ALA A 70 -15.11 -16.04 -2.78
C ALA A 70 -15.80 -17.35 -2.35
N ALA A 71 -17.09 -17.50 -2.64
CA ALA A 71 -17.88 -18.71 -2.37
C ALA A 71 -17.38 -19.95 -3.10
N SER A 72 -16.68 -19.78 -4.24
CA SER A 72 -16.09 -20.89 -5.01
C SER A 72 -14.77 -21.42 -4.43
N LEU A 73 -14.19 -20.73 -3.46
CA LEU A 73 -12.95 -21.15 -2.79
C LEU A 73 -13.22 -22.30 -1.81
N GLN A 74 -12.16 -23.00 -1.40
CA GLN A 74 -12.22 -24.00 -0.33
C GLN A 74 -11.96 -23.35 1.03
N ASP A 75 -12.46 -23.96 2.10
CA ASP A 75 -12.16 -23.51 3.46
C ASP A 75 -10.68 -23.76 3.80
N PRO A 76 -10.02 -22.85 4.54
CA PRO A 76 -10.57 -21.65 5.19
C PRO A 76 -10.62 -20.40 4.30
N ALA A 77 -10.05 -20.44 3.09
CA ALA A 77 -9.92 -19.28 2.22
C ALA A 77 -11.28 -18.66 1.84
N ARG A 78 -12.31 -19.50 1.67
CA ARG A 78 -13.69 -19.05 1.43
C ARG A 78 -14.21 -18.14 2.53
N GLN A 79 -14.10 -18.55 3.79
CA GLN A 79 -14.59 -17.76 4.93
C GLN A 79 -13.81 -16.46 5.04
N ASN A 80 -12.48 -16.53 5.00
CA ASN A 80 -11.63 -15.33 5.05
C ASN A 80 -11.96 -14.31 3.95
N ALA A 81 -12.26 -14.80 2.74
CA ALA A 81 -12.65 -13.97 1.61
C ALA A 81 -14.01 -13.30 1.80
N LEU A 82 -15.02 -14.06 2.25
CA LEU A 82 -16.36 -13.53 2.51
C LEU A 82 -16.35 -12.52 3.65
N ASP A 83 -15.65 -12.82 4.75
CA ASP A 83 -15.50 -11.91 5.89
C ASP A 83 -14.81 -10.61 5.49
N ALA A 84 -13.77 -10.69 4.65
CA ALA A 84 -13.09 -9.51 4.14
C ALA A 84 -14.01 -8.65 3.25
N ILE A 85 -14.80 -9.28 2.37
CA ILE A 85 -15.78 -8.58 1.54
C ILE A 85 -16.84 -7.89 2.41
N GLU A 86 -17.42 -8.61 3.38
CA GLU A 86 -18.42 -8.04 4.28
C GLU A 86 -17.85 -6.85 5.07
N LYS A 87 -16.61 -6.98 5.56
CA LYS A 87 -15.93 -5.90 6.26
C LYS A 87 -15.77 -4.66 5.38
N ILE A 88 -15.23 -4.78 4.18
CA ILE A 88 -15.05 -3.62 3.28
C ILE A 88 -16.39 -3.01 2.86
N LYS A 89 -17.43 -3.83 2.63
CA LYS A 89 -18.80 -3.35 2.39
C LYS A 89 -19.33 -2.54 3.57
N SER A 90 -19.17 -3.03 4.79
CA SER A 90 -19.65 -2.37 6.01
C SER A 90 -18.97 -1.01 6.28
N LEU A 91 -17.75 -0.84 5.79
CA LEU A 91 -16.96 0.38 5.88
C LEU A 91 -17.27 1.38 4.75
N ASN A 92 -18.20 1.06 3.85
CA ASN A 92 -18.65 1.94 2.75
C ASN A 92 -17.53 2.44 1.82
N TYR A 93 -16.56 1.57 1.50
CA TYR A 93 -15.51 1.90 0.54
C TYR A 93 -16.11 2.30 -0.83
N GLN A 94 -15.52 3.33 -1.44
CA GLN A 94 -15.74 3.62 -2.85
C GLN A 94 -15.02 2.55 -3.68
N VAL A 95 -15.72 1.99 -4.67
CA VAL A 95 -15.18 0.95 -5.53
C VAL A 95 -15.21 1.38 -6.99
N THR A 96 -14.07 1.22 -7.67
CA THR A 96 -13.96 1.42 -9.12
C THR A 96 -14.06 0.06 -9.80
N TRP A 97 -15.23 -0.23 -10.38
CA TRP A 97 -15.51 -1.47 -11.09
C TRP A 97 -15.03 -1.44 -12.54
N GLY A 98 -14.96 -2.62 -13.17
CA GLY A 98 -14.72 -2.71 -14.61
C GLY A 98 -13.27 -2.52 -15.06
N ILE A 99 -12.31 -2.43 -14.14
CA ILE A 99 -10.88 -2.35 -14.49
C ILE A 99 -10.36 -3.74 -14.89
N ASP A 100 -9.88 -3.85 -16.14
CA ASP A 100 -9.23 -5.03 -16.72
C ASP A 100 -7.73 -4.78 -16.95
N GLY A 101 -6.87 -5.64 -16.39
CA GLY A 101 -5.44 -5.58 -16.60
C GLY A 101 -5.00 -5.69 -18.07
N LYS A 102 -5.77 -6.36 -18.93
CA LYS A 102 -5.48 -6.42 -20.37
C LYS A 102 -5.63 -5.05 -21.02
N LEU A 103 -6.70 -4.32 -20.67
CA LEU A 103 -6.95 -2.97 -21.17
C LEU A 103 -5.85 -2.01 -20.69
N LEU A 104 -5.42 -2.13 -19.43
CA LEU A 104 -4.32 -1.33 -18.90
C LEU A 104 -3.00 -1.58 -19.65
N GLN A 105 -2.70 -2.84 -19.97
CA GLN A 105 -1.53 -3.20 -20.78
C GLN A 105 -1.60 -2.64 -22.19
N GLU A 106 -2.75 -2.74 -22.86
CA GLU A 106 -2.98 -2.20 -24.20
C GLU A 106 -2.79 -0.68 -24.26
N GLN A 107 -3.15 0.03 -23.18
CA GLN A 107 -2.97 1.47 -23.05
C GLN A 107 -1.58 1.89 -22.54
N ASN A 108 -0.68 0.93 -22.31
CA ASN A 108 0.62 1.14 -21.67
C ASN A 108 0.52 1.91 -20.34
N ALA A 109 -0.57 1.65 -19.60
CA ALA A 109 -0.90 2.34 -18.36
C ALA A 109 -0.36 1.55 -17.15
N LYS A 110 0.07 2.26 -16.10
CA LYS A 110 0.63 1.61 -14.91
C LYS A 110 -0.50 1.15 -13.98
N ALA A 111 -0.59 -0.14 -13.71
CA ALA A 111 -1.57 -0.74 -12.80
C ALA A 111 -1.65 -0.07 -11.42
N ASN A 112 -0.53 0.42 -10.89
CA ASN A 112 -0.47 1.08 -9.58
C ASN A 112 -1.09 2.49 -9.56
N GLU A 113 -1.41 3.07 -10.72
CA GLU A 113 -2.06 4.39 -10.83
C GLU A 113 -3.60 4.27 -10.80
N TYR A 114 -4.15 3.05 -10.86
CA TYR A 114 -5.59 2.80 -10.88
C TYR A 114 -6.08 2.32 -9.53
N VAL A 115 -6.78 3.20 -8.81
CA VAL A 115 -7.41 2.88 -7.52
C VAL A 115 -8.70 2.10 -7.75
N ILE A 116 -8.78 0.90 -7.16
CA ILE A 116 -9.95 0.03 -7.21
C ILE A 116 -10.81 0.13 -5.95
N PHE A 117 -10.19 0.41 -4.80
CA PHE A 117 -10.88 0.57 -3.51
C PHE A 117 -10.33 1.79 -2.80
N GLU A 118 -11.19 2.67 -2.30
CA GLU A 118 -10.84 3.86 -1.53
C GLU A 118 -11.72 3.98 -0.29
N SER A 119 -11.12 4.14 0.88
CA SER A 119 -11.83 4.34 2.14
C SER A 119 -12.61 5.67 2.11
N PRO A 120 -13.71 5.81 2.86
CA PRO A 120 -14.55 7.03 2.82
C PRO A 120 -13.81 8.34 3.16
N ASP A 121 -12.78 8.23 3.98
CA ASP A 121 -11.90 9.32 4.44
C ASP A 121 -10.60 9.41 3.63
N GLY A 122 -10.40 8.55 2.63
CA GLY A 122 -9.25 8.53 1.74
C GLY A 122 -7.93 8.05 2.36
N HIS A 123 -7.93 7.61 3.62
CA HIS A 123 -6.72 7.20 4.34
C HIS A 123 -6.13 5.87 3.82
N LEU A 124 -6.98 4.98 3.30
CA LEU A 124 -6.57 3.73 2.68
C LEU A 124 -7.09 3.64 1.26
N LYS A 125 -6.16 3.35 0.33
CA LYS A 125 -6.49 3.08 -1.06
C LYS A 125 -5.81 1.80 -1.50
N SER A 126 -6.51 0.98 -2.26
CA SER A 126 -5.91 -0.16 -2.94
C SER A 126 -5.95 0.03 -4.44
N THR A 127 -4.84 -0.30 -5.07
CA THR A 127 -4.62 -0.15 -6.51
C THR A 127 -4.76 -1.49 -7.21
N TYR A 128 -5.06 -1.46 -8.52
CA TYR A 128 -5.06 -2.65 -9.36
C TYR A 128 -3.68 -3.37 -9.36
N GLY A 129 -2.62 -2.62 -9.09
CA GLY A 129 -1.27 -3.12 -8.81
C GLY A 129 -1.17 -4.12 -7.65
N GLY A 130 -2.14 -4.14 -6.74
CA GLY A 130 -2.05 -4.85 -5.46
C GLY A 130 -1.27 -4.06 -4.41
N VAL A 131 -1.14 -2.74 -4.58
CA VAL A 131 -0.47 -1.87 -3.61
C VAL A 131 -1.53 -1.15 -2.77
N ILE A 132 -1.38 -1.24 -1.44
CA ILE A 132 -2.14 -0.44 -0.49
C ILE A 132 -1.36 0.87 -0.23
N LEU A 133 -1.99 1.99 -0.54
CA LEU A 133 -1.51 3.34 -0.26
C LEU A 133 -2.14 3.81 1.05
N LYS A 134 -1.31 4.31 1.95
CA LYS A 134 -1.73 4.92 3.21
C LYS A 134 -1.51 6.42 3.10
N ALA A 135 -2.52 7.23 3.33
CA ALA A 135 -2.28 8.65 3.60
C ALA A 135 -1.58 8.73 4.96
N ASP A 136 -0.51 9.52 5.06
CA ASP A 136 -0.03 9.91 6.38
C ASP A 136 -1.19 10.60 7.11
N PRO A 137 -1.42 10.31 8.41
CA PRO A 137 -2.42 11.04 9.17
C PRO A 137 -2.11 12.51 9.00
N VAL A 138 -3.07 13.27 8.49
CA VAL A 138 -2.95 14.72 8.38
C VAL A 138 -2.65 15.21 9.79
N GLU A 139 -1.38 15.55 10.08
CA GLU A 139 -1.10 16.49 11.15
C GLU A 139 -1.90 17.73 10.77
N ASP A 140 -2.97 18.02 11.54
CA ASP A 140 -3.70 19.27 11.47
C ASP A 140 -2.68 20.41 11.46
N LYS A 141 -2.38 20.93 10.27
CA LYS A 141 -1.59 22.15 10.08
C LYS A 141 -2.48 23.39 10.10
N ASP A 142 -3.59 23.31 10.82
CA ASP A 142 -4.51 24.42 11.05
C ASP A 142 -4.54 24.81 12.54
N GLU A 143 -3.37 24.98 13.17
CA GLU A 143 -3.24 25.77 14.40
C GLU A 143 -2.03 26.71 14.34
N LYS A 144 -2.25 27.90 13.78
CA LYS A 144 -1.92 29.24 14.34
C LYS A 144 -1.69 30.25 13.23
N LYS A 145 -2.75 31.02 12.94
CA LYS A 145 -2.69 32.48 12.96
C LYS A 145 -4.12 33.04 12.97
N LEU A 146 -4.73 32.97 14.15
CA LEU A 146 -5.82 33.87 14.51
C LEU A 146 -5.20 35.19 14.99
N ASP A 147 -5.67 36.27 14.39
CA ASP A 147 -5.73 37.65 14.87
C ASP A 147 -4.49 38.33 15.47
N GLN A 148 -3.91 39.21 14.66
CA GLN A 148 -3.61 40.58 15.10
C GLN A 148 -3.89 41.52 13.91
N SER A 149 -5.17 41.79 13.68
CA SER A 149 -5.63 42.98 12.97
C SER A 149 -6.58 43.72 13.90
N GLU A 150 -6.00 44.35 14.93
CA GLU A 150 -6.67 45.37 15.70
C GLU A 150 -6.20 46.72 15.14
N SER A 151 -6.98 47.25 14.22
CA SER A 151 -6.94 48.65 13.79
C SER A 151 -7.99 49.41 14.61
N ASP A 152 -7.54 50.58 15.09
CA ASP A 152 -8.34 51.76 15.45
C ASP A 152 -9.06 51.70 16.83
N LYS A 153 -8.99 52.70 17.73
CA LYS A 153 -8.85 54.16 17.56
C LYS A 153 -8.71 54.89 18.91
N GLU A 154 -8.45 56.19 18.81
CA GLU A 154 -8.76 57.30 19.75
C GLU A 154 -7.65 57.72 20.74
N GLN A 155 -6.78 58.68 20.38
CA GLN A 155 -6.92 60.15 20.36
C GLN A 155 -6.80 60.81 21.75
N THR A 156 -5.70 61.54 21.99
CA THR A 156 -5.75 62.84 22.69
C THR A 156 -4.54 63.70 22.41
N ASP A 157 -4.79 64.99 22.60
CA ASP A 157 -4.25 66.18 21.95
C ASP A 157 -3.08 66.83 22.73
N ALA A 158 -2.48 67.84 22.08
CA ALA A 158 -1.84 69.03 22.67
C ALA A 158 -0.39 69.01 23.24
N ALA A 159 0.47 69.71 22.49
CA ALA A 159 1.21 70.93 22.90
C ALA A 159 2.52 70.88 23.73
N SER A 160 3.57 71.41 23.08
CA SER A 160 4.55 72.43 23.54
C SER A 160 5.78 72.11 24.42
N ALA A 161 6.89 72.76 24.00
CA ALA A 161 8.15 73.14 24.69
C ALA A 161 9.20 72.02 24.87
N GLN A 162 10.49 72.17 24.57
CA GLN A 162 11.39 73.34 24.50
C GLN A 162 12.42 73.22 23.37
#